data_AF-A0A5E7HB99-F1
#
_entry.id   AF-A0A5E7HB99-F1
#
_cell.length_a   1.000
_cell.length_b   1.000
_cell.length_c   1.000
_cell.angle_alpha   90.00
_cell.angle_beta   90.00
_cell.angle_gamma   90.00
#
_symmetry.space_group_name_H-M   'P 1'
#
loop_
_entity.id
_entity.type
_entity.pdbx_description
1 polymer ?
#
loop_
_entity_poly.entity_id
_entity_poly.type
_entity_poly.pdbx_seq_one_letter_code
_entity_poly.pdbx_strand_id
1 'polypeptide(L)'
;MESRKQPTQRNYICCQCSTEYPAKKFTEKSQRYCTSVCRKKAHRARQPSKKVENRFAKLAKNTFWRWVIRECREAGTVQVLTGHTSATLLVLHSLSGAMYKCYGWSSDQKTNLFNICHIQPRKGGNGYLGLLHPANLFIGCSQMNRGQSNKPVPTDAGLRIATSTLKRKWAVEQGDTNAAIAEKIRAFLNKALDDYLDQASSIDLDKRHTLARRIYNRQQKGTAIRNLDRQWTLSELESRDIEVEVLEHMDAHQRGKTTPNKFQPEVYARAILCIYADELERVANTATGRHQGHCQVMLRLVRVLGMYLAQTEDFIQRQHGSFLKPVNATWTPLQYFCPRNPWKPSARMVDSDRQGLVKLITEAAFNALQGLNIPVEMLDAKLVKRMHLQTLVPVVEIPEQWSWEACGSNWEGYTANLYRSFESTWQALMDVGICTADEIAAARTGVLESLHTAIGHGRQQYKNQPCFKRWYRNKYYSDWGFKGYPAYLEFPPVAAEQSPLAA
;
A
#
# COMPACT_ATOMS: atom_id res chain seq x y z
N MET A 1 21.01 1.88 -74.65
CA MET A 1 20.44 1.34 -73.40
C MET A 1 21.42 0.33 -72.82
N GLU A 2 22.34 0.76 -71.98
CA GLU A 2 23.26 -0.16 -71.28
C GLU A 2 22.62 -0.65 -69.98
N SER A 3 22.33 -1.94 -69.96
CA SER A 3 21.78 -2.68 -68.82
C SER A 3 22.79 -2.73 -67.66
N ARG A 4 22.54 -1.95 -66.59
CA ARG A 4 23.24 -2.10 -65.30
C ARG A 4 22.99 -3.49 -64.72
N LYS A 5 24.03 -4.32 -64.67
CA LYS A 5 24.03 -5.62 -63.97
C LYS A 5 23.61 -5.42 -62.50
N GLN A 6 22.52 -6.06 -62.09
CA GLN A 6 22.07 -6.04 -60.70
C GLN A 6 23.06 -6.82 -59.81
N PRO A 7 23.42 -6.30 -58.63
CA PRO A 7 24.32 -7.01 -57.71
C PRO A 7 23.64 -8.27 -57.15
N THR A 8 24.37 -9.38 -57.14
CA THR A 8 23.93 -10.67 -56.57
C THR A 8 23.63 -10.53 -55.08
N GLN A 9 22.35 -10.63 -54.73
CA GLN A 9 21.87 -10.45 -53.37
C GLN A 9 22.10 -11.76 -52.58
N ARG A 10 23.10 -11.77 -51.69
CA ARG A 10 23.36 -12.93 -50.80
C ARG A 10 22.39 -12.91 -49.62
N ASN A 11 21.81 -14.07 -49.30
CA ASN A 11 20.98 -14.28 -48.11
C ASN A 11 21.86 -14.60 -46.90
N TYR A 12 21.51 -14.06 -45.74
CA TYR A 12 22.21 -14.27 -44.46
C TYR A 12 21.22 -14.78 -43.40
N ILE A 13 21.70 -15.56 -42.44
CA ILE A 13 20.90 -16.02 -41.29
C ILE A 13 21.12 -15.06 -40.11
N CYS A 14 20.05 -14.54 -39.53
CA CYS A 14 20.15 -13.64 -38.38
C CYS A 14 20.58 -14.38 -37.11
N CYS A 15 21.65 -13.93 -36.44
CA CYS A 15 22.16 -14.55 -35.21
C CYS A 15 21.22 -14.43 -33.97
N GLN A 16 20.06 -13.78 -34.09
CA GLN A 16 19.14 -13.53 -32.96
C GLN A 16 17.77 -14.20 -33.10
N CYS A 17 17.26 -14.32 -34.32
CA CYS A 17 15.97 -14.96 -34.62
C CYS A 17 16.10 -16.13 -35.60
N SER A 18 17.31 -16.43 -36.05
CA SER A 18 17.65 -17.49 -37.00
C SER A 18 16.91 -17.40 -38.35
N THR A 19 16.28 -16.27 -38.66
CA THR A 19 15.57 -16.05 -39.92
C THR A 19 16.54 -15.63 -41.02
N GLU A 20 16.34 -16.18 -42.22
CA GLU A 20 17.05 -15.77 -43.43
C GLU A 20 16.59 -14.40 -43.92
N TYR A 21 17.52 -13.56 -44.36
CA TYR A 21 17.21 -12.24 -44.89
C TYR A 21 18.25 -11.75 -45.93
N PRO A 22 17.84 -10.98 -46.94
CA PRO A 22 18.75 -10.39 -47.90
C PRO A 22 19.35 -9.09 -47.36
N ALA A 23 20.67 -9.00 -47.24
CA ALA A 23 21.33 -7.78 -46.76
C ALA A 23 21.48 -6.76 -47.90
N LYS A 24 20.89 -5.56 -47.73
CA LYS A 24 20.96 -4.46 -48.73
C LYS A 24 22.30 -3.70 -48.74
N LYS A 25 23.15 -3.87 -47.71
CA LYS A 25 24.45 -3.22 -47.58
C LYS A 25 25.48 -4.23 -47.07
N PHE A 26 26.71 -4.19 -47.60
CA PHE A 26 27.83 -5.02 -47.17
C PHE A 26 28.56 -4.37 -45.98
N THR A 27 27.88 -4.25 -44.84
CA THR A 27 28.54 -3.91 -43.58
C THR A 27 28.46 -5.10 -42.65
N GLU A 28 29.50 -5.36 -41.86
CA GLU A 28 29.56 -6.48 -40.92
C GLU A 28 28.32 -6.53 -39.98
N LYS A 29 27.77 -5.35 -39.65
CA LYS A 29 26.55 -5.20 -38.83
C LYS A 29 25.27 -5.62 -39.55
N SER A 30 25.16 -5.40 -40.86
CA SER A 30 24.00 -5.80 -41.68
C SER A 30 24.08 -7.25 -42.14
N GLN A 31 25.20 -7.94 -41.93
CA GLN A 31 25.37 -9.37 -42.21
C GLN A 31 25.01 -10.28 -41.02
N ARG A 32 24.98 -9.76 -39.79
CA ARG A 32 24.69 -10.54 -38.56
C ARG A 32 23.24 -10.45 -38.07
N TYR A 33 22.53 -9.37 -38.39
CA TYR A 33 21.17 -9.13 -37.89
C TYR A 33 20.22 -8.65 -38.98
N CYS A 34 19.06 -9.29 -39.08
CA CYS A 34 18.02 -8.99 -40.08
C CYS A 34 17.44 -7.58 -39.93
N THR A 35 17.35 -7.08 -38.70
CA THR A 35 16.72 -5.81 -38.38
C THR A 35 17.49 -5.07 -37.29
N SER A 36 17.27 -3.75 -37.22
CA SER A 36 17.78 -2.92 -36.12
C SER A 36 17.23 -3.39 -34.77
N VAL A 37 16.03 -4.00 -34.74
CA VAL A 37 15.41 -4.61 -33.56
C VAL A 37 16.20 -5.84 -33.10
N CYS A 38 16.51 -6.78 -33.99
CA CYS A 38 17.30 -7.96 -33.66
C CYS A 38 18.71 -7.61 -33.20
N ARG A 39 19.34 -6.61 -33.85
CA ARG A 39 20.64 -6.06 -33.40
C ARG A 39 20.54 -5.47 -31.99
N LYS A 40 19.52 -4.66 -31.70
CA LYS A 40 19.30 -4.08 -30.37
C LYS A 40 19.02 -5.18 -29.34
N LYS A 41 18.26 -6.23 -29.70
CA LYS A 41 17.95 -7.38 -28.83
C LYS A 41 19.21 -8.19 -28.49
N ALA A 42 20.05 -8.49 -29.48
CA ALA A 42 21.33 -9.18 -29.26
C ALA A 42 22.33 -8.34 -28.45
N HIS A 43 22.40 -7.02 -28.72
CA HIS A 43 23.22 -6.11 -27.92
C HIS A 43 22.74 -6.05 -26.46
N ARG A 44 21.41 -6.00 -26.22
CA ARG A 44 20.84 -6.04 -24.87
C ARG A 44 21.12 -7.36 -24.17
N ALA A 45 21.05 -8.49 -24.88
CA ALA A 45 21.37 -9.82 -24.35
C ALA A 45 22.85 -9.99 -23.96
N ARG A 46 23.76 -9.19 -24.51
CA ARG A 46 25.20 -9.16 -24.14
C ARG A 46 25.53 -8.20 -23.00
N GLN A 47 24.58 -7.40 -22.52
CA GLN A 47 24.78 -6.43 -21.44
C GLN A 47 24.08 -6.74 -20.09
N PRO A 48 23.57 -7.96 -19.78
CA PRO A 48 22.88 -8.19 -18.51
C PRO A 48 23.80 -7.96 -17.31
N SER A 49 25.07 -8.40 -17.38
CA SER A 49 26.05 -8.12 -16.32
C SER A 49 26.26 -6.62 -16.11
N LYS A 50 26.48 -5.84 -17.18
CA LYS A 50 26.59 -4.36 -17.08
C LYS A 50 25.33 -3.70 -16.53
N LYS A 51 24.14 -4.25 -16.84
CA LYS A 51 22.87 -3.74 -16.33
C LYS A 51 22.74 -4.01 -14.83
N VAL A 52 23.05 -5.23 -14.38
CA VAL A 52 23.05 -5.64 -12.97
C VAL A 52 24.08 -4.83 -12.19
N GLU A 53 25.32 -4.69 -12.68
CA GLU A 53 26.35 -3.84 -12.06
C GLU A 53 25.90 -2.39 -11.90
N ASN A 54 25.37 -1.79 -12.97
CA ASN A 54 24.87 -0.41 -12.93
C ASN A 54 23.69 -0.26 -11.95
N ARG A 55 22.84 -1.30 -11.83
CA ARG A 55 21.71 -1.32 -10.90
C ARG A 55 22.18 -1.51 -9.46
N PHE A 56 23.19 -2.35 -9.22
CA PHE A 56 23.82 -2.52 -7.92
C PHE A 56 24.51 -1.23 -7.45
N ALA A 57 25.24 -0.55 -8.32
CA ALA A 57 25.84 0.76 -8.01
C ALA A 57 24.79 1.82 -7.63
N LYS A 58 23.60 1.80 -8.25
CA LYS A 58 22.47 2.65 -7.84
C LYS A 58 21.85 2.19 -6.53
N LEU A 59 21.71 0.88 -6.33
CA LEU A 59 21.18 0.30 -5.10
C LEU A 59 22.02 0.73 -3.90
N ALA A 60 23.36 0.73 -4.02
CA ALA A 60 24.27 1.21 -2.99
C ALA A 60 24.01 2.66 -2.51
N LYS A 61 23.44 3.50 -3.39
CA LYS A 61 23.06 4.88 -3.09
C LYS A 61 21.63 5.04 -2.57
N ASN A 62 20.80 4.01 -2.66
CA ASN A 62 19.39 4.03 -2.28
C ASN A 62 19.21 3.96 -0.74
N THR A 63 18.19 4.65 -0.20
CA THR A 63 17.84 4.66 1.23
C THR A 63 17.49 3.28 1.78
N PHE A 64 16.75 2.48 1.01
CA PHE A 64 16.43 1.09 1.34
C PHE A 64 17.69 0.26 1.56
N TRP A 65 18.66 0.32 0.65
CA TRP A 65 19.87 -0.49 0.77
C TRP A 65 20.77 -0.02 1.91
N ARG A 66 20.84 1.30 2.14
CA ARG A 66 21.52 1.85 3.32
C ARG A 66 20.89 1.35 4.62
N TRP A 67 19.57 1.24 4.66
CA TRP A 67 18.87 0.62 5.78
C TRP A 67 19.28 -0.84 5.95
N VAL A 68 19.27 -1.66 4.89
CA VAL A 68 19.72 -3.06 4.93
C VAL A 68 21.16 -3.20 5.43
N ILE A 69 22.09 -2.37 4.95
CA ILE A 69 23.49 -2.34 5.40
C ILE A 69 23.57 -2.02 6.89
N ARG A 70 22.80 -1.03 7.36
CA ARG A 70 22.72 -0.67 8.78
C ARG A 70 22.23 -1.85 9.60
N GLU A 71 21.17 -2.53 9.18
CA GLU A 71 20.64 -3.70 9.90
C GLU A 71 21.66 -4.85 9.97
N CYS A 72 22.43 -5.09 8.90
CA CYS A 72 23.52 -6.08 8.91
C CYS A 72 24.66 -5.70 9.86
N ARG A 73 25.06 -4.42 9.89
CA ARG A 73 26.06 -3.90 10.85
C ARG A 73 25.58 -4.06 12.27
N GLU A 74 24.35 -3.65 12.54
CA GLU A 74 23.75 -3.73 13.86
C GLU A 74 23.59 -5.17 14.33
N ALA A 75 23.28 -6.11 13.43
CA ALA A 75 23.25 -7.54 13.72
C ALA A 75 24.65 -8.16 13.91
N GLY A 76 25.71 -7.52 13.39
CA GLY A 76 27.08 -8.02 13.40
C GLY A 76 27.34 -9.12 12.36
N THR A 77 26.41 -9.36 11.43
CA THR A 77 26.56 -10.39 10.38
C THR A 77 25.61 -10.15 9.21
N VAL A 78 26.04 -10.51 8.00
CA VAL A 78 25.14 -10.54 6.82
C VAL A 78 24.21 -11.75 6.80
N GLN A 79 24.44 -12.78 7.65
CA GLN A 79 23.55 -13.93 7.78
C GLN A 79 22.16 -13.59 8.34
N VAL A 80 21.96 -12.36 8.81
CA VAL A 80 20.62 -11.83 9.11
C VAL A 80 19.69 -11.85 7.88
N LEU A 81 20.26 -11.90 6.66
CA LEU A 81 19.54 -11.98 5.39
C LEU A 81 19.27 -13.43 4.92
N THR A 82 19.43 -14.43 5.80
CA THR A 82 19.22 -15.83 5.44
C THR A 82 17.77 -16.07 4.98
N GLY A 83 17.58 -16.92 3.97
CA GLY A 83 16.25 -17.32 3.47
C GLY A 83 15.66 -16.41 2.40
N HIS A 84 16.37 -15.37 1.97
CA HIS A 84 15.89 -14.48 0.91
C HIS A 84 15.91 -15.09 -0.49
N THR A 85 14.78 -14.92 -1.19
CA THR A 85 14.63 -15.04 -2.64
C THR A 85 14.44 -13.65 -3.28
N SER A 86 14.48 -13.55 -4.62
CA SER A 86 14.21 -12.29 -5.32
C SER A 86 12.84 -11.70 -4.96
N ALA A 87 11.82 -12.55 -4.83
CA ALA A 87 10.46 -12.16 -4.44
C ALA A 87 10.43 -11.58 -3.02
N THR A 88 11.10 -12.22 -2.06
CA THR A 88 11.13 -11.72 -0.68
C THR A 88 11.92 -10.41 -0.55
N LEU A 89 12.93 -10.18 -1.39
CA LEU A 89 13.65 -8.90 -1.46
C LEU A 89 12.77 -7.78 -2.03
N LEU A 90 11.93 -8.08 -3.04
CA LEU A 90 10.91 -7.14 -3.52
C LEU A 90 9.92 -6.79 -2.40
N VAL A 91 9.43 -7.79 -1.66
CA VAL A 91 8.52 -7.55 -0.52
C VAL A 91 9.22 -6.72 0.57
N LEU A 92 10.48 -7.00 0.88
CA LEU A 92 11.26 -6.23 1.85
C LEU A 92 11.43 -4.77 1.43
N HIS A 93 11.70 -4.53 0.14
CA HIS A 93 11.77 -3.18 -0.43
C HIS A 93 10.40 -2.48 -0.36
N SER A 94 9.32 -3.17 -0.72
CA SER A 94 7.95 -2.66 -0.60
C SER A 94 7.58 -2.33 0.85
N LEU A 95 7.99 -3.16 1.82
CA LEU A 95 7.76 -2.91 3.25
C LEU A 95 8.50 -1.65 3.72
N SER A 96 9.75 -1.48 3.29
CA SER A 96 10.50 -0.23 3.56
C SER A 96 9.80 0.98 2.97
N GLY A 97 9.29 0.89 1.74
CA GLY A 97 8.51 1.95 1.10
C GLY A 97 7.18 2.22 1.80
N ALA A 98 6.48 1.18 2.24
CA ALA A 98 5.21 1.28 2.96
C ALA A 98 5.38 1.99 4.32
N MET A 99 6.45 1.69 5.05
CA MET A 99 6.78 2.40 6.30
C MET A 99 6.94 3.90 6.06
N TYR A 100 7.64 4.28 4.99
CA TYR A 100 7.73 5.70 4.63
C TYR A 100 6.34 6.30 4.38
N LYS A 101 5.43 5.60 3.70
CA LYS A 101 4.06 6.10 3.44
C LYS A 101 3.17 6.20 4.68
N CYS A 102 3.53 5.56 5.79
CA CYS A 102 2.79 5.65 7.04
C CYS A 102 3.10 6.94 7.83
N TYR A 103 3.78 7.93 7.21
CA TYR A 103 4.29 9.18 7.78
C TYR A 103 3.56 9.66 9.04
N GLY A 104 4.07 9.29 10.21
CA GLY A 104 3.69 9.90 11.46
C GLY A 104 4.93 10.58 12.02
N TRP A 105 5.16 11.85 11.72
CA TRP A 105 6.21 12.60 12.40
C TRP A 105 5.61 13.25 13.64
N SER A 106 6.12 12.92 14.83
CA SER A 106 5.78 13.67 16.03
C SER A 106 6.72 14.87 16.12
N SER A 107 6.19 16.08 15.95
CA SER A 107 6.93 17.33 16.16
C SER A 107 7.57 17.38 17.55
N ASP A 108 6.82 16.90 18.55
CA ASP A 108 7.19 16.99 19.96
C ASP A 108 8.34 16.04 20.29
N GLN A 109 8.29 14.81 19.77
CA GLN A 109 9.31 13.80 20.02
C GLN A 109 10.46 13.84 19.01
N LYS A 110 10.33 14.61 17.92
CA LYS A 110 11.25 14.60 16.77
C LYS A 110 11.57 13.19 16.28
N THR A 111 10.57 12.31 16.29
CA THR A 111 10.72 10.90 15.90
C THR A 111 9.52 10.42 15.10
N ASN A 112 9.77 9.41 14.26
CA ASN A 112 8.71 8.69 13.58
C ASN A 112 7.85 7.92 14.59
N LEU A 113 6.53 8.03 14.46
CA LEU A 113 5.52 7.29 15.21
C LEU A 113 5.54 5.80 14.87
N PHE A 114 5.97 5.45 13.65
CA PHE A 114 6.03 4.08 13.17
C PHE A 114 7.46 3.69 12.77
N ASN A 115 7.80 2.44 13.04
CA ASN A 115 9.07 1.82 12.67
C ASN A 115 8.82 0.43 12.11
N ILE A 116 9.78 -0.08 11.34
CA ILE A 116 9.86 -1.52 11.07
C ILE A 116 10.31 -2.21 12.36
N CYS A 117 9.45 -3.07 12.87
CA CYS A 117 9.62 -3.84 14.10
C CYS A 117 9.99 -5.27 13.74
N HIS A 118 10.85 -5.87 14.56
CA HIS A 118 11.26 -7.26 14.44
C HIS A 118 10.38 -8.12 15.34
N ILE A 119 9.78 -9.20 14.80
CA ILE A 119 9.04 -10.19 15.59
C ILE A 119 10.01 -10.94 16.51
N GLN A 120 11.01 -11.62 15.93
CA GLN A 120 12.18 -12.08 16.65
C GLN A 120 13.21 -10.95 16.68
N PRO A 121 13.68 -10.53 17.87
CA PRO A 121 14.57 -9.39 17.99
C PRO A 121 15.89 -9.64 17.24
N ARG A 122 16.41 -8.57 16.64
CA ARG A 122 17.68 -8.60 15.89
C ARG A 122 18.83 -9.17 16.72
N LYS A 123 18.88 -8.91 18.03
CA LYS A 123 19.79 -9.53 19.01
C LYS A 123 18.98 -10.08 20.18
N GLY A 124 18.57 -11.33 20.11
CA GLY A 124 17.81 -11.97 21.18
C GLY A 124 18.70 -12.40 22.35
N GLY A 125 18.19 -12.25 23.58
CA GLY A 125 18.87 -12.75 24.80
C GLY A 125 18.88 -14.28 24.92
N ASN A 126 18.17 -14.99 24.04
CA ASN A 126 17.97 -16.44 24.06
C ASN A 126 18.93 -17.21 23.13
N GLY A 127 20.02 -16.59 22.67
CA GLY A 127 20.98 -17.22 21.75
C GLY A 127 20.49 -17.31 20.30
N TYR A 128 19.44 -16.57 19.94
CA TYR A 128 18.94 -16.47 18.56
C TYR A 128 19.09 -15.06 18.00
N LEU A 129 19.28 -14.99 16.69
CA LEU A 129 19.33 -13.77 15.90
C LEU A 129 18.06 -13.72 15.03
N GLY A 130 17.22 -12.70 15.22
CA GLY A 130 16.06 -12.47 14.35
C GLY A 130 16.48 -12.05 12.95
N LEU A 131 15.88 -12.65 11.92
CA LEU A 131 16.24 -12.40 10.53
C LEU A 131 15.65 -11.07 10.02
N LEU A 132 16.33 -10.41 9.09
CA LEU A 132 15.84 -9.25 8.37
C LEU A 132 15.01 -9.71 7.17
N HIS A 133 13.91 -10.39 7.45
CA HIS A 133 13.06 -11.01 6.43
C HIS A 133 11.61 -10.53 6.60
N PRO A 134 10.82 -10.31 5.52
CA PRO A 134 9.44 -9.82 5.65
C PRO A 134 8.54 -10.62 6.59
N ALA A 135 8.76 -11.93 6.71
CA ALA A 135 8.04 -12.81 7.65
C ALA A 135 8.47 -12.65 9.13
N ASN A 136 9.55 -11.91 9.40
CA ASN A 136 10.00 -11.55 10.74
C ASN A 136 9.86 -10.05 11.03
N LEU A 137 9.28 -9.29 10.11
CA LEU A 137 9.17 -7.84 10.22
C LEU A 137 7.71 -7.43 10.13
N PHE A 138 7.35 -6.33 10.80
CA PHE A 138 6.07 -5.66 10.63
C PHE A 138 6.20 -4.15 10.87
N ILE A 139 5.23 -3.35 10.43
CA ILE A 139 5.20 -1.92 10.74
C ILE A 139 4.44 -1.73 12.07
N GLY A 140 5.15 -1.20 13.06
CA GLY A 140 4.65 -1.07 14.44
C GLY A 140 4.86 0.33 15.02
N CYS A 141 4.14 0.66 16.09
CA CYS A 141 4.39 1.88 16.85
C CYS A 141 5.81 1.91 17.43
N SER A 142 6.52 3.02 17.25
CA SER A 142 7.91 3.18 17.67
C SER A 142 8.08 3.10 19.18
N GLN A 143 7.16 3.69 19.96
CA GLN A 143 7.18 3.65 21.42
C GLN A 143 7.03 2.22 21.94
N MET A 144 6.11 1.44 21.36
CA MET A 144 5.85 0.05 21.75
C MET A 144 7.02 -0.86 21.38
N ASN A 145 7.60 -0.66 20.19
CA ASN A 145 8.80 -1.36 19.76
C ASN A 145 9.99 -1.12 20.70
N ARG A 146 10.19 0.13 21.14
CA ARG A 146 11.22 0.45 22.15
C ARG A 146 10.92 -0.23 23.49
N GLY A 147 9.65 -0.25 23.90
CA GLY A 147 9.21 -0.93 25.13
C GLY A 147 9.42 -2.45 25.08
N GLN A 148 9.29 -3.06 23.91
CA GLN A 148 9.59 -4.48 23.69
C GLN A 148 11.09 -4.75 23.64
N SER A 149 11.86 -3.90 22.94
CA SER A 149 13.32 -4.00 22.85
C SER A 149 13.78 -5.41 22.43
N ASN A 150 14.75 -5.99 23.14
CA ASN A 150 15.30 -7.33 22.93
C ASN A 150 14.66 -8.42 23.81
N LYS A 151 13.48 -8.14 24.39
CA LYS A 151 12.78 -9.12 25.22
C LYS A 151 12.50 -10.40 24.42
N PRO A 152 12.61 -11.58 25.06
CA PRO A 152 12.37 -12.84 24.39
C PRO A 152 10.91 -12.90 23.91
N VAL A 153 10.72 -13.47 22.73
CA VAL A 153 9.42 -13.82 22.18
C VAL A 153 9.33 -15.35 22.03
N PRO A 154 8.12 -15.92 21.99
CA PRO A 154 7.93 -17.34 21.76
C PRO A 154 8.68 -17.86 20.53
N THR A 155 9.13 -19.12 20.60
CA THR A 155 10.00 -19.74 19.60
C THR A 155 9.32 -20.03 18.26
N ASP A 156 7.99 -20.06 18.27
CA ASP A 156 7.10 -20.27 17.12
C ASP A 156 6.77 -18.98 16.35
N ALA A 157 7.13 -17.81 16.90
CA ALA A 157 6.88 -16.52 16.26
C ALA A 157 8.10 -16.04 15.46
N GLY A 158 7.88 -15.51 14.26
CA GLY A 158 8.91 -14.87 13.45
C GLY A 158 10.06 -15.80 12.98
N LEU A 159 10.91 -15.28 12.10
CA LEU A 159 12.08 -16.02 11.59
C LEU A 159 13.34 -15.68 12.36
N ARG A 160 14.11 -16.71 12.69
CA ARG A 160 15.35 -16.62 13.46
C ARG A 160 16.38 -17.63 13.02
N ILE A 161 17.64 -17.37 13.36
CA ILE A 161 18.77 -18.30 13.23
C ILE A 161 19.49 -18.42 14.57
N ALA A 162 19.98 -19.62 14.90
CA ALA A 162 20.77 -19.82 16.11
C ALA A 162 22.12 -19.09 15.97
N THR A 163 22.54 -18.38 17.02
CA THR A 163 23.83 -17.66 17.01
C THR A 163 25.03 -18.59 16.84
N SER A 164 24.92 -19.85 17.29
CA SER A 164 25.93 -20.89 17.13
C SER A 164 26.16 -21.33 15.68
N THR A 165 25.22 -21.07 14.76
CA THR A 165 25.37 -21.44 13.34
C THR A 165 25.94 -20.31 12.48
N LEU A 166 26.23 -19.16 13.11
CA LEU A 166 26.85 -18.02 12.44
C LEU A 166 28.31 -18.33 12.09
N LYS A 167 28.67 -18.06 10.85
CA LYS A 167 29.99 -18.32 10.26
C LYS A 167 30.80 -17.04 10.29
N ARG A 168 32.03 -17.11 10.81
CA ARG A 168 32.95 -15.97 10.91
C ARG A 168 33.17 -15.22 9.60
N LYS A 169 33.19 -15.92 8.46
CA LYS A 169 33.35 -15.30 7.13
C LYS A 169 32.26 -14.29 6.76
N TRP A 170 31.09 -14.38 7.40
CA TRP A 170 29.95 -13.49 7.20
C TRP A 170 29.76 -12.50 8.35
N ALA A 171 30.70 -12.43 9.30
CA ALA A 171 30.69 -11.44 10.36
C ALA A 171 30.89 -10.04 9.77
N VAL A 172 30.27 -9.04 10.40
CA VAL A 172 30.42 -7.62 10.06
C VAL A 172 31.01 -6.92 11.27
N GLU A 173 32.14 -6.27 11.08
CA GLU A 173 32.85 -5.56 12.15
C GLU A 173 32.45 -4.07 12.17
N GLN A 174 32.66 -3.40 13.31
CA GLN A 174 32.27 -1.99 13.44
C GLN A 174 33.06 -1.06 12.51
N GLY A 175 34.29 -1.45 12.15
CA GLY A 175 35.13 -0.73 11.19
C GLY A 175 34.79 -0.99 9.71
N ASP A 176 33.91 -1.94 9.40
CA ASP A 176 33.57 -2.26 8.00
C ASP A 176 32.87 -1.08 7.31
N THR A 177 33.44 -0.65 6.18
CA THR A 177 32.84 0.41 5.35
C THR A 177 31.51 -0.05 4.73
N ASN A 178 30.60 0.89 4.43
CA ASN A 178 29.33 0.54 3.79
C ASN A 178 29.53 -0.21 2.46
N ALA A 179 30.59 0.11 1.71
CA ALA A 179 30.92 -0.57 0.47
C ALA A 179 31.36 -2.03 0.73
N ALA A 180 32.22 -2.27 1.72
CA ALA A 180 32.64 -3.62 2.09
C ALA A 180 31.45 -4.48 2.56
N ILE A 181 30.53 -3.91 3.34
CA ILE A 181 29.31 -4.61 3.76
C ILE A 181 28.42 -4.90 2.55
N ALA A 182 28.25 -3.96 1.62
CA ALA A 182 27.44 -4.15 0.43
C ALA A 182 27.97 -5.31 -0.46
N GLU A 183 29.29 -5.37 -0.65
CA GLU A 183 29.91 -6.49 -1.38
C GLU A 183 29.76 -7.82 -0.63
N LYS A 184 29.89 -7.81 0.70
CA LYS A 184 29.66 -9.00 1.54
C LYS A 184 28.20 -9.49 1.44
N ILE A 185 27.23 -8.58 1.40
CA ILE A 185 25.81 -8.90 1.15
C ILE A 185 25.61 -9.48 -0.24
N ARG A 186 26.22 -8.88 -1.28
CA ARG A 186 26.14 -9.37 -2.66
C ARG A 186 26.69 -10.79 -2.78
N ALA A 187 27.85 -11.05 -2.17
CA ALA A 187 28.45 -12.38 -2.13
C ALA A 187 27.58 -13.39 -1.37
N PHE A 188 26.88 -12.97 -0.31
CA PHE A 188 26.01 -13.83 0.48
C PHE A 188 24.70 -14.19 -0.26
N LEU A 189 24.01 -13.20 -0.82
CA LEU A 189 22.73 -13.40 -1.52
C LEU A 189 22.91 -13.96 -2.95
N ASN A 190 24.04 -13.65 -3.59
CA ASN A 190 24.42 -14.11 -4.92
C ASN A 190 23.25 -13.99 -5.91
N LYS A 191 22.80 -15.12 -6.48
CA LYS A 191 21.72 -15.20 -7.48
C LYS A 191 20.42 -14.52 -7.03
N ALA A 192 20.06 -14.58 -5.75
CA ALA A 192 18.82 -13.96 -5.27
C ALA A 192 18.83 -12.43 -5.43
N LEU A 193 20.00 -11.80 -5.23
CA LEU A 193 20.16 -10.36 -5.42
C LEU A 193 20.21 -10.01 -6.91
N ASP A 194 20.93 -10.78 -7.73
CA ASP A 194 20.99 -10.52 -9.17
C ASP A 194 19.61 -10.66 -9.83
N ASP A 195 18.84 -11.69 -9.48
CA ASP A 195 17.46 -11.90 -9.94
C ASP A 195 16.55 -10.74 -9.50
N TYR A 196 16.68 -10.26 -8.26
CA TYR A 196 15.98 -9.07 -7.76
C TYR A 196 16.35 -7.82 -8.57
N LEU A 197 17.65 -7.59 -8.78
CA LEU A 197 18.15 -6.46 -9.55
C LEU A 197 17.64 -6.50 -10.99
N ASP A 198 17.45 -7.68 -11.59
CA ASP A 198 16.91 -7.80 -12.94
C ASP A 198 15.40 -7.57 -13.01
N GLN A 199 14.64 -8.10 -12.03
CA GLN A 199 13.18 -7.95 -11.94
C GLN A 199 12.74 -6.55 -11.54
N ALA A 200 13.53 -5.83 -10.74
CA ALA A 200 13.23 -4.46 -10.35
C ALA A 200 13.04 -3.57 -11.60
N SER A 201 11.82 -3.06 -11.79
CA SER A 201 11.44 -2.21 -12.92
C SER A 201 12.27 -0.91 -12.91
N SER A 202 12.44 -0.31 -11.74
CA SER A 202 13.42 0.74 -11.46
C SER A 202 14.00 0.60 -10.05
N ILE A 203 15.29 0.92 -9.92
CA ILE A 203 15.92 1.22 -8.63
C ILE A 203 16.08 2.72 -8.63
N ASP A 204 15.16 3.38 -7.93
CA ASP A 204 15.13 4.82 -7.87
C ASP A 204 16.28 5.33 -7.01
N LEU A 205 16.79 6.50 -7.36
CA LEU A 205 17.73 7.20 -6.50
C LEU A 205 16.96 7.84 -5.34
N ASP A 206 17.60 7.99 -4.19
CA ASP A 206 16.97 8.71 -3.09
C ASP A 206 16.70 10.18 -3.48
N LYS A 207 15.92 10.87 -2.65
CA LYS A 207 15.55 12.28 -2.88
C LYS A 207 16.78 13.18 -3.07
N ARG A 208 17.83 12.98 -2.26
CA ARG A 208 19.07 13.75 -2.35
C ARG A 208 19.73 13.57 -3.70
N HIS A 209 20.07 12.34 -4.11
CA HIS A 209 20.77 12.11 -5.37
C HIS A 209 19.90 12.51 -6.57
N THR A 210 18.57 12.39 -6.44
CA THR A 210 17.64 12.86 -7.47
C THR A 210 17.62 14.39 -7.57
N LEU A 211 17.69 15.12 -6.45
CA LEU A 211 17.82 16.58 -6.43
C LEU A 211 19.19 17.02 -6.93
N ALA A 212 20.27 16.46 -6.39
CA ALA A 212 21.65 16.71 -6.79
C ALA A 212 21.82 16.56 -8.32
N ARG A 213 21.34 15.45 -8.87
CA ARG A 213 21.40 15.20 -10.31
C ARG A 213 20.54 16.16 -11.12
N ARG A 214 19.37 16.56 -10.62
CA ARG A 214 18.53 17.58 -11.28
C ARG A 214 19.21 18.94 -11.30
N ILE A 215 19.72 19.40 -10.16
CA ILE A 215 20.43 20.67 -10.01
C ILE A 215 21.64 20.71 -10.96
N TYR A 216 22.48 19.67 -10.89
CA TYR A 216 23.65 19.53 -11.75
C TYR A 216 23.27 19.56 -13.23
N ASN A 217 22.28 18.77 -13.66
CA ASN A 217 21.86 18.73 -15.06
C ASN A 217 21.30 20.06 -15.56
N ARG A 218 20.62 20.85 -14.72
CA ARG A 218 20.15 22.19 -15.10
C ARG A 218 21.30 23.18 -15.24
N GLN A 219 22.30 23.11 -14.37
CA GLN A 219 23.53 23.91 -14.49
C GLN A 219 24.24 23.59 -15.82
N GLN A 220 24.46 22.30 -16.11
CA GLN A 220 25.19 21.87 -17.31
C GLN A 220 24.46 22.16 -18.62
N LYS A 221 23.12 22.12 -18.61
CA LYS A 221 22.31 22.37 -19.81
C LYS A 221 21.89 23.83 -19.98
N GLY A 222 22.20 24.71 -19.02
CA GLY A 222 21.76 26.11 -19.04
C GLY A 222 20.24 26.28 -19.01
N THR A 223 19.49 25.33 -18.45
CA THR A 223 18.01 25.35 -18.42
C THR A 223 17.43 25.92 -17.12
N ALA A 224 18.28 26.49 -16.27
CA ALA A 224 17.84 27.12 -15.03
C ALA A 224 17.25 28.51 -15.31
N ILE A 225 16.11 28.84 -14.69
CA ILE A 225 15.50 30.18 -14.75
C ILE A 225 16.33 31.18 -13.94
N ARG A 226 16.90 30.73 -12.82
CA ARG A 226 17.84 31.50 -12.01
C ARG A 226 19.12 30.70 -11.79
N ASN A 227 20.26 31.36 -11.96
CA ASN A 227 21.56 30.77 -11.68
C ASN A 227 21.78 30.66 -10.18
N LEU A 228 22.55 29.64 -9.79
CA LEU A 228 23.08 29.51 -8.44
C LEU A 228 24.31 30.40 -8.27
N ASP A 229 24.72 30.58 -7.02
CA ASP A 229 25.91 31.33 -6.61
C ASP A 229 27.19 30.89 -7.31
N ARG A 230 27.33 29.58 -7.54
CA ARG A 230 28.46 28.97 -8.24
C ARG A 230 28.05 27.74 -9.03
N GLN A 231 29.01 27.20 -9.79
CA GLN A 231 28.88 25.88 -10.40
C GLN A 231 29.21 24.80 -9.36
N TRP A 232 28.29 23.87 -9.18
CA TRP A 232 28.43 22.80 -8.20
C TRP A 232 28.75 21.50 -8.93
N THR A 233 29.69 20.71 -8.40
CA THR A 233 29.95 19.36 -8.91
C THR A 233 28.91 18.37 -8.40
N LEU A 234 28.70 17.26 -9.12
CA LEU A 234 27.77 16.23 -8.68
C LEU A 234 28.19 15.61 -7.34
N SER A 235 29.50 15.45 -7.10
CA SER A 235 30.02 14.88 -5.85
C SER A 235 29.73 15.78 -4.65
N GLU A 236 29.88 17.10 -4.80
CA GLU A 236 29.54 18.06 -3.74
C GLU A 236 28.04 18.04 -3.43
N LEU A 237 27.19 18.03 -4.46
CA LEU A 237 25.72 17.99 -4.28
C LEU A 237 25.23 16.66 -3.67
N GLU A 238 25.94 15.55 -3.91
CA GLU A 238 25.65 14.26 -3.29
C GLU A 238 26.19 14.15 -1.85
N SER A 239 27.05 15.08 -1.41
CA SER A 239 27.66 15.07 -0.08
C SER A 239 26.62 15.09 1.05
N ARG A 240 27.04 14.59 2.23
CA ARG A 240 26.26 14.71 3.47
C ARG A 240 26.32 16.08 4.11
N ASP A 241 27.30 16.88 3.75
CA ASP A 241 27.50 18.22 4.32
C ASP A 241 26.40 19.20 3.87
N ILE A 242 25.70 18.89 2.76
CA ILE A 242 24.57 19.67 2.28
C ILE A 242 23.26 19.02 2.73
N GLU A 243 22.50 19.74 3.54
CA GLU A 243 21.18 19.30 3.98
C GLU A 243 20.21 19.19 2.79
N VAL A 244 19.28 18.23 2.87
CA VAL A 244 18.30 18.01 1.79
C VAL A 244 17.44 19.26 1.57
N GLU A 245 17.11 19.98 2.63
CA GLU A 245 16.36 21.23 2.58
C GLU A 245 17.10 22.29 1.77
N VAL A 246 18.42 22.40 1.90
CA VAL A 246 19.24 23.30 1.08
C VAL A 246 19.14 22.92 -0.40
N LEU A 247 19.26 21.62 -0.72
CA LEU A 247 19.10 21.14 -2.10
C LEU A 247 17.68 21.43 -2.66
N GLU A 248 16.65 21.35 -1.83
CA GLU A 248 15.28 21.71 -2.24
C GLU A 248 15.14 23.20 -2.56
N HIS A 249 15.76 24.07 -1.76
CA HIS A 249 15.78 25.51 -2.04
C HIS A 249 16.58 25.81 -3.30
N MET A 250 17.73 25.15 -3.51
CA MET A 250 18.52 25.28 -4.74
C MET A 250 17.70 24.87 -5.97
N ASP A 251 16.99 23.74 -5.91
CA ASP A 251 16.11 23.27 -6.99
C ASP A 251 14.91 24.22 -7.22
N ALA A 252 14.30 24.76 -6.15
CA ALA A 252 13.21 25.72 -6.24
C ALA A 252 13.67 27.04 -6.89
N HIS A 253 14.83 27.56 -6.45
CA HIS A 253 15.43 28.78 -6.99
C HIS A 253 15.73 28.64 -8.48
N GLN A 254 16.35 27.52 -8.90
CA GLN A 254 16.58 27.25 -10.33
C GLN A 254 15.29 27.16 -11.16
N ARG A 255 14.15 26.86 -10.54
CA ARG A 255 12.82 26.87 -11.16
C ARG A 255 12.11 28.23 -11.09
N GLY A 256 12.77 29.26 -10.57
CA GLY A 256 12.18 30.58 -10.36
C GLY A 256 11.12 30.62 -9.25
N LYS A 257 11.08 29.61 -8.37
CA LYS A 257 10.15 29.53 -7.24
C LYS A 257 10.84 30.00 -5.97
N THR A 258 10.09 30.69 -5.11
CA THR A 258 10.58 31.19 -3.80
C THR A 258 10.53 30.13 -2.72
N THR A 259 9.63 29.15 -2.83
CA THR A 259 9.46 28.08 -1.83
C THR A 259 9.59 26.70 -2.47
N PRO A 260 10.24 25.74 -1.79
CA PRO A 260 10.21 24.36 -2.22
C PRO A 260 8.79 23.79 -2.08
N ASN A 261 8.47 22.77 -2.89
CA ASN A 261 7.25 21.99 -2.69
C ASN A 261 7.47 21.15 -1.43
N LYS A 262 7.07 21.66 -0.26
CA LYS A 262 7.18 20.92 0.99
C LYS A 262 6.13 19.81 0.99
N PHE A 263 6.60 18.57 1.15
CA PHE A 263 5.73 17.47 1.50
C PHE A 263 5.22 17.73 2.92
N GLN A 264 3.90 17.64 3.14
CA GLN A 264 3.26 17.83 4.44
C GLN A 264 2.92 16.46 5.03
N PRO A 265 3.85 15.81 5.77
CA PRO A 265 3.66 14.44 6.25
C PRO A 265 2.42 14.29 7.14
N GLU A 266 2.01 15.34 7.84
CA GLU A 266 0.86 15.35 8.76
C GLU A 266 -0.46 15.05 8.02
N VAL A 267 -0.59 15.50 6.77
CA VAL A 267 -1.78 15.25 5.92
C VAL A 267 -1.87 13.79 5.48
N TYR A 268 -0.75 13.06 5.52
CA TYR A 268 -0.64 11.68 5.05
C TYR A 268 -0.47 10.66 6.18
N ALA A 269 -0.55 11.10 7.44
CA ALA A 269 -0.42 10.23 8.59
C ALA A 269 -1.59 9.25 8.64
N ARG A 270 -1.28 7.96 8.48
CA ARG A 270 -2.28 6.90 8.63
C ARG A 270 -2.52 6.64 10.10
N ALA A 271 -3.78 6.41 10.46
CA ALA A 271 -4.12 5.93 11.80
C ALA A 271 -3.41 4.59 12.10
N ILE A 272 -2.99 4.43 13.37
CA ILE A 272 -2.30 3.24 13.86
C ILE A 272 -3.11 1.96 13.62
N LEU A 273 -4.43 1.98 13.83
CA LEU A 273 -5.28 0.81 13.62
C LEU A 273 -5.33 0.41 12.15
N CYS A 274 -5.33 1.37 11.22
CA CYS A 274 -5.29 1.06 9.78
C CYS A 274 -4.00 0.33 9.40
N ILE A 275 -2.86 0.77 9.96
CA ILE A 275 -1.56 0.11 9.75
C ILE A 275 -1.59 -1.29 10.37
N TYR A 276 -2.12 -1.43 11.58
CA TYR A 276 -2.19 -2.73 12.24
C TYR A 276 -3.14 -3.69 11.54
N ALA A 277 -4.24 -3.23 10.94
CA ALA A 277 -5.10 -4.10 10.13
C ALA A 277 -4.34 -4.69 8.93
N ASP A 278 -3.65 -3.84 8.15
CA ASP A 278 -2.84 -4.29 7.00
C ASP A 278 -1.75 -5.29 7.44
N GLU A 279 -1.07 -4.99 8.55
CA GLU A 279 0.02 -5.82 9.05
C GLU A 279 -0.48 -7.11 9.70
N LEU A 280 -1.62 -7.10 10.40
CA LEU A 280 -2.23 -8.29 11.00
C LEU A 280 -2.68 -9.26 9.89
N GLU A 281 -3.28 -8.74 8.82
CA GLU A 281 -3.66 -9.54 7.65
C GLU A 281 -2.42 -10.13 6.96
N ARG A 282 -1.39 -9.32 6.72
CA ARG A 282 -0.14 -9.79 6.10
C ARG A 282 0.57 -10.85 6.94
N VAL A 283 0.67 -10.64 8.26
CA VAL A 283 1.31 -11.58 9.18
C VAL A 283 0.46 -12.84 9.34
N ALA A 284 -0.88 -12.74 9.44
CA ALA A 284 -1.77 -13.90 9.46
C ALA A 284 -1.63 -14.79 8.20
N ASN A 285 -1.34 -14.20 7.05
CA ASN A 285 -1.14 -14.95 5.80
C ASN A 285 0.25 -15.60 5.68
N THR A 286 1.21 -15.27 6.56
CA THR A 286 2.60 -15.75 6.45
C THR A 286 3.12 -16.48 7.69
N ALA A 287 2.57 -16.17 8.87
CA ALA A 287 2.84 -16.87 10.11
C ALA A 287 2.14 -18.24 10.13
N THR A 288 2.49 -19.06 11.11
CA THR A 288 1.90 -20.39 11.31
C THR A 288 1.49 -20.58 12.77
N GLY A 289 0.62 -21.55 13.02
CA GLY A 289 0.23 -21.98 14.37
C GLY A 289 -0.39 -20.86 15.21
N ARG A 290 0.05 -20.74 16.46
CA ARG A 290 -0.51 -19.80 17.44
C ARG A 290 -0.37 -18.35 17.02
N HIS A 291 0.76 -17.96 16.43
CA HIS A 291 1.00 -16.58 15.99
C HIS A 291 -0.02 -16.16 14.91
N GLN A 292 -0.27 -17.03 13.94
CA GLN A 292 -1.30 -16.82 12.92
C GLN A 292 -2.69 -16.64 13.55
N GLY A 293 -3.08 -17.54 14.46
CA GLY A 293 -4.39 -17.47 15.13
C GLY A 293 -4.57 -16.17 15.91
N HIS A 294 -3.55 -15.73 16.66
CA HIS A 294 -3.61 -14.44 17.37
C HIS A 294 -3.75 -13.24 16.41
N CYS A 295 -3.06 -13.26 15.27
CA CYS A 295 -3.19 -12.19 14.27
C CYS A 295 -4.58 -12.16 13.63
N GLN A 296 -5.17 -13.31 13.31
CA GLN A 296 -6.53 -13.40 12.75
C GLN A 296 -7.58 -12.89 13.72
N VAL A 297 -7.50 -13.30 14.99
CA VAL A 297 -8.40 -12.82 16.05
C VAL A 297 -8.25 -11.32 16.27
N MET A 298 -7.03 -10.79 16.31
CA MET A 298 -6.87 -9.33 16.46
C MET A 298 -7.33 -8.57 15.24
N LEU A 299 -7.22 -9.13 14.03
CA LEU A 299 -7.67 -8.47 12.80
C LEU A 299 -9.17 -8.21 12.84
N ARG A 300 -10.00 -9.18 13.26
CA ARG A 300 -11.46 -8.97 13.38
C ARG A 300 -11.79 -7.88 14.41
N LEU A 301 -11.11 -7.85 15.55
CA LEU A 301 -11.33 -6.85 16.61
C LEU A 301 -10.92 -5.45 16.16
N VAL A 302 -9.77 -5.33 15.51
CA VAL A 302 -9.27 -4.07 14.96
C VAL A 302 -10.21 -3.55 13.85
N ARG A 303 -10.74 -4.43 12.99
CA ARG A 303 -11.71 -4.05 11.95
C ARG A 303 -12.98 -3.45 12.55
N VAL A 304 -13.62 -4.12 13.51
CA VAL A 304 -14.85 -3.64 14.15
C VAL A 304 -14.61 -2.32 14.89
N LEU A 305 -13.55 -2.20 15.67
CA LEU A 305 -13.21 -0.95 16.35
C LEU A 305 -12.90 0.17 15.35
N GLY A 306 -12.15 -0.14 14.29
CA GLY A 306 -11.81 0.79 13.22
C GLY A 306 -13.05 1.30 12.48
N MET A 307 -14.04 0.43 12.23
CA MET A 307 -15.34 0.82 11.65
C MET A 307 -16.07 1.82 12.54
N TYR A 308 -16.16 1.53 13.84
CA TYR A 308 -16.77 2.45 14.81
C TYR A 308 -16.03 3.80 14.85
N LEU A 309 -14.71 3.82 14.83
CA LEU A 309 -13.97 5.08 14.80
C LEU A 309 -14.22 5.85 13.50
N ALA A 310 -14.18 5.17 12.35
CA ALA A 310 -14.41 5.78 11.04
C ALA A 310 -15.77 6.48 10.92
N GLN A 311 -16.83 5.95 11.55
CA GLN A 311 -18.15 6.60 11.57
C GLN A 311 -18.27 7.78 12.55
N THR A 312 -17.38 7.86 13.56
CA THR A 312 -17.41 8.95 14.56
C THR A 312 -16.45 10.10 14.25
N GLU A 313 -15.49 9.90 13.35
CA GLU A 313 -14.55 10.93 12.95
C GLU A 313 -15.21 11.96 12.03
N ASP A 314 -14.96 13.25 12.30
CA ASP A 314 -15.37 14.33 11.42
C ASP A 314 -14.75 14.17 10.02
N PHE A 315 -15.47 14.65 9.00
CA PHE A 315 -15.07 14.56 7.58
C PHE A 315 -13.63 15.04 7.32
N ILE A 316 -13.16 16.01 8.10
CA ILE A 316 -11.83 16.63 7.98
C ILE A 316 -10.73 15.68 8.46
N GLN A 317 -11.02 14.76 9.37
CA GLN A 317 -10.01 13.95 10.07
C GLN A 317 -10.00 12.47 9.68
N ARG A 318 -10.80 11.99 8.70
CA ARG A 318 -11.03 10.57 8.29
C ARG A 318 -9.79 9.65 8.17
N GLN A 319 -9.01 9.51 9.23
CA GLN A 319 -7.77 8.74 9.32
C GLN A 319 -8.10 7.25 9.33
N HIS A 320 -9.29 6.89 9.84
CA HIS A 320 -9.82 5.54 9.85
C HIS A 320 -10.72 5.24 8.65
N GLY A 321 -10.81 6.15 7.67
CA GLY A 321 -11.72 6.01 6.54
C GLY A 321 -11.56 4.70 5.77
N SER A 322 -10.41 4.00 5.82
CA SER A 322 -10.24 2.67 5.18
C SER A 322 -11.09 1.55 5.76
N PHE A 323 -11.57 1.66 7.00
CA PHE A 323 -12.39 0.64 7.65
C PHE A 323 -13.85 0.67 7.21
N LEU A 324 -14.34 1.82 6.76
CA LEU A 324 -15.72 2.02 6.37
C LEU A 324 -15.77 2.94 5.14
N LYS A 325 -15.67 2.33 3.95
CA LYS A 325 -15.80 3.00 2.64
C LYS A 325 -16.98 2.44 1.85
N PRO A 326 -18.22 2.64 2.33
CA PRO A 326 -19.38 2.31 1.53
C PRO A 326 -19.28 3.05 0.17
N VAL A 327 -19.45 2.32 -0.92
CA VAL A 327 -19.48 2.92 -2.27
C VAL A 327 -20.91 3.36 -2.54
N ASN A 328 -21.13 4.64 -2.84
CA ASN A 328 -22.46 5.23 -3.08
C ASN A 328 -23.45 4.91 -1.96
N ALA A 329 -23.02 4.99 -0.70
CA ALA A 329 -23.88 4.77 0.45
C ALA A 329 -23.33 5.47 1.69
N THR A 330 -24.21 5.74 2.64
CA THR A 330 -23.87 6.21 3.98
C THR A 330 -24.18 5.12 5.00
N TRP A 331 -23.32 4.93 6.00
CA TRP A 331 -23.49 3.84 6.96
C TRP A 331 -22.88 4.16 8.32
N THR A 332 -23.67 3.94 9.37
CA THR A 332 -23.25 4.02 10.78
C THR A 332 -23.70 2.73 11.48
N PRO A 333 -22.98 1.62 11.28
CA PRO A 333 -23.44 0.32 11.72
C PRO A 333 -23.43 0.14 13.24
N LEU A 334 -22.57 0.87 13.96
CA LEU A 334 -22.27 0.59 15.36
C LEU A 334 -22.68 1.73 16.28
N GLN A 335 -23.14 1.41 17.47
CA GLN A 335 -23.32 2.34 18.56
C GLN A 335 -22.44 1.95 19.74
N TYR A 336 -21.81 2.94 20.36
CA TYR A 336 -20.99 2.73 21.55
C TYR A 336 -21.84 2.76 22.82
N PHE A 337 -21.67 1.76 23.67
CA PHE A 337 -22.31 1.64 24.96
C PHE A 337 -21.27 1.65 26.07
N CYS A 338 -21.48 2.50 27.09
CA CYS A 338 -20.60 2.57 28.25
C CYS A 338 -21.18 1.72 29.39
N PRO A 339 -20.59 0.56 29.73
CA PRO A 339 -21.18 -0.35 30.70
C PRO A 339 -21.27 0.22 32.13
N ARG A 340 -20.46 1.23 32.44
CA ARG A 340 -20.43 1.86 33.78
C ARG A 340 -21.63 2.74 34.08
N ASN A 341 -22.29 3.28 33.05
CA ASN A 341 -23.50 4.09 33.21
C ASN A 341 -24.35 3.97 31.94
N PRO A 342 -25.21 2.95 31.86
CA PRO A 342 -25.91 2.62 30.62
C PRO A 342 -27.04 3.60 30.27
N TRP A 343 -27.55 4.36 31.24
CA TRP A 343 -28.78 5.13 31.04
C TRP A 343 -28.54 6.57 30.56
N LYS A 344 -27.48 7.24 31.03
CA LYS A 344 -27.06 8.60 30.61
C LYS A 344 -25.58 8.87 30.93
N PRO A 345 -24.62 8.23 30.24
CA PRO A 345 -23.21 8.51 30.49
C PRO A 345 -22.88 9.93 30.01
N SER A 346 -22.09 10.66 30.79
CA SER A 346 -21.57 11.94 30.31
C SER A 346 -20.61 11.71 29.14
N ALA A 347 -20.54 12.65 28.18
CA ALA A 347 -19.65 12.54 27.02
C ALA A 347 -18.20 12.26 27.43
N ARG A 348 -17.71 12.94 28.48
CA ARG A 348 -16.38 12.72 29.05
C ARG A 348 -16.14 11.29 29.53
N MET A 349 -17.14 10.64 30.13
CA MET A 349 -17.03 9.24 30.57
C MET A 349 -16.99 8.28 29.37
N VAL A 350 -17.83 8.52 28.36
CA VAL A 350 -17.82 7.73 27.11
C VAL A 350 -16.47 7.86 26.42
N ASP A 351 -15.97 9.09 26.27
CA ASP A 351 -14.69 9.36 25.62
C ASP A 351 -13.53 8.68 26.36
N SER A 352 -13.52 8.72 27.69
CA SER A 352 -12.49 8.09 28.50
C SER A 352 -12.52 6.56 28.40
N ASP A 353 -13.70 5.92 28.48
CA ASP A 353 -13.82 4.46 28.31
C ASP A 353 -13.47 4.04 26.88
N ARG A 354 -13.87 4.85 25.87
CA ARG A 354 -13.52 4.65 24.46
C ARG A 354 -12.01 4.71 24.26
N GLN A 355 -11.33 5.74 24.76
CA GLN A 355 -9.87 5.85 24.69
C GLN A 355 -9.19 4.67 25.38
N GLY A 356 -9.71 4.21 26.52
CA GLY A 356 -9.24 3.01 27.21
C GLY A 356 -9.35 1.75 26.35
N LEU A 357 -10.49 1.56 25.67
CA LEU A 357 -10.69 0.44 24.74
C LEU A 357 -9.74 0.51 23.53
N VAL A 358 -9.61 1.69 22.92
CA VAL A 358 -8.71 1.91 21.78
C VAL A 358 -7.27 1.59 22.15
N LYS A 359 -6.80 2.10 23.29
CA LYS A 359 -5.48 1.80 23.82
C LYS A 359 -5.28 0.30 24.03
N LEU A 360 -6.23 -0.37 24.70
CA LEU A 360 -6.18 -1.80 24.99
C LEU A 360 -6.08 -2.65 23.72
N ILE A 361 -6.93 -2.38 22.71
CA ILE A 361 -6.93 -3.13 21.45
C ILE A 361 -5.67 -2.84 20.64
N THR A 362 -5.19 -1.60 20.63
CA THR A 362 -3.92 -1.23 19.97
C THR A 362 -2.73 -1.95 20.61
N GLU A 363 -2.68 -2.00 21.94
CA GLU A 363 -1.66 -2.74 22.70
C GLU A 363 -1.68 -4.23 22.41
N ALA A 364 -2.87 -4.84 22.43
CA ALA A 364 -3.04 -6.25 22.10
C ALA A 364 -2.68 -6.56 20.63
N ALA A 365 -3.03 -5.69 19.68
CA ALA A 365 -2.71 -5.86 18.27
C ALA A 365 -1.19 -5.85 18.03
N PHE A 366 -0.46 -4.93 18.66
CA PHE A 366 1.00 -4.94 18.62
C PHE A 366 1.59 -6.23 19.21
N ASN A 367 1.07 -6.67 20.36
CA ASN A 367 1.52 -7.92 20.99
C ASN A 367 1.25 -9.14 20.10
N ALA A 368 0.10 -9.19 19.41
CA ALA A 368 -0.19 -10.23 18.44
C ALA A 368 0.78 -10.20 17.26
N LEU A 369 1.06 -9.02 16.67
CA LEU A 369 2.05 -8.86 15.61
C LEU A 369 3.45 -9.31 16.05
N GLN A 370 3.82 -9.01 17.29
CA GLN A 370 5.08 -9.43 17.93
C GLN A 370 5.14 -10.94 18.25
N GLY A 371 4.02 -11.67 18.13
CA GLY A 371 3.92 -13.09 18.44
C GLY A 371 3.78 -13.43 19.92
N LEU A 372 3.50 -12.42 20.74
CA LEU A 372 3.24 -12.58 22.17
C LEU A 372 1.85 -13.18 22.42
N ASN A 373 1.62 -13.59 23.67
CA ASN A 373 0.28 -14.01 24.10
C ASN A 373 -0.64 -12.81 24.26
N ILE A 374 -1.91 -13.02 23.91
CA ILE A 374 -2.97 -12.03 24.04
C ILE A 374 -4.18 -12.64 24.76
N PRO A 375 -4.87 -11.88 25.62
CA PRO A 375 -6.05 -12.37 26.34
C PRO A 375 -7.31 -12.31 25.46
N VAL A 376 -7.41 -13.17 24.45
CA VAL A 376 -8.45 -13.16 23.41
C VAL A 376 -9.86 -13.02 23.98
N GLU A 377 -10.27 -13.93 24.86
CA GLU A 377 -11.65 -13.97 25.40
C GLU A 377 -12.02 -12.67 26.13
N MET A 378 -11.06 -12.10 26.88
CA MET A 378 -11.27 -10.83 27.57
C MET A 378 -11.42 -9.67 26.58
N LEU A 379 -10.65 -9.67 25.48
CA LEU A 379 -10.70 -8.61 24.47
C LEU A 379 -12.01 -8.67 23.68
N ASP A 380 -12.41 -9.86 23.23
CA ASP A 380 -13.70 -10.10 22.56
C ASP A 380 -14.85 -9.63 23.46
N ALA A 381 -14.91 -10.12 24.70
CA ALA A 381 -15.97 -9.75 25.65
C ALA A 381 -15.99 -8.25 25.95
N LYS A 382 -14.84 -7.57 26.00
CA LYS A 382 -14.78 -6.13 26.22
C LYS A 382 -15.28 -5.32 25.03
N LEU A 383 -15.00 -5.77 23.81
CA LEU A 383 -15.45 -5.10 22.59
C LEU A 383 -16.96 -5.30 22.41
N VAL A 384 -17.45 -6.54 22.48
CA VAL A 384 -18.88 -6.88 22.30
C VAL A 384 -19.76 -6.19 23.34
N LYS A 385 -19.31 -6.08 24.59
CA LYS A 385 -20.06 -5.34 25.64
C LYS A 385 -20.19 -3.83 25.38
N ARG A 386 -19.45 -3.28 24.43
CA ARG A 386 -19.40 -1.84 24.12
C ARG A 386 -19.89 -1.51 22.71
N MET A 387 -19.82 -2.46 21.79
CA MET A 387 -20.20 -2.27 20.39
C MET A 387 -21.54 -2.95 20.15
N HIS A 388 -22.57 -2.15 19.98
CA HIS A 388 -23.91 -2.63 19.65
C HIS A 388 -24.22 -2.33 18.19
N LEU A 389 -24.91 -3.26 17.55
CA LEU A 389 -25.39 -3.08 16.19
C LEU A 389 -26.55 -2.07 16.17
N GLN A 390 -26.37 -0.97 15.45
CA GLN A 390 -27.40 0.04 15.21
C GLN A 390 -28.19 -0.26 13.94
N THR A 391 -27.50 -0.58 12.85
CA THR A 391 -28.12 -0.97 11.57
C THR A 391 -27.16 -1.83 10.74
N LEU A 392 -27.65 -2.93 10.17
CA LEU A 392 -26.90 -3.71 9.17
C LEU A 392 -27.10 -3.20 7.75
N VAL A 393 -28.12 -2.38 7.51
CA VAL A 393 -28.50 -1.90 6.19
C VAL A 393 -27.91 -0.51 5.99
N PRO A 394 -26.91 -0.35 5.10
CA PRO A 394 -26.45 0.96 4.69
C PRO A 394 -27.53 1.70 3.89
N VAL A 395 -27.54 3.03 3.99
CA VAL A 395 -28.44 3.88 3.21
C VAL A 395 -27.77 4.16 1.87
N VAL A 396 -28.27 3.51 0.82
CA VAL A 396 -27.76 3.65 -0.55
C VAL A 396 -28.07 5.05 -1.08
N GLU A 397 -27.07 5.69 -1.68
CA GLU A 397 -27.20 6.99 -2.33
C GLU A 397 -27.79 6.84 -3.74
N ILE A 398 -28.24 7.96 -4.30
CA ILE A 398 -28.79 7.98 -5.66
C ILE A 398 -27.69 7.54 -6.65
N PRO A 399 -27.92 6.52 -7.49
CA PRO A 399 -26.91 6.09 -8.45
C PRO A 399 -26.50 7.22 -9.40
N GLU A 400 -25.19 7.43 -9.54
CA GLU A 400 -24.63 8.38 -10.50
C GLU A 400 -24.21 7.66 -11.79
N GLN A 401 -24.33 8.35 -12.92
CA GLN A 401 -24.03 7.77 -14.25
C GLN A 401 -22.65 7.13 -14.33
N TRP A 402 -21.59 7.80 -13.86
CA TRP A 402 -20.23 7.26 -13.93
C TRP A 402 -20.07 6.00 -13.06
N SER A 403 -20.75 5.96 -11.91
CA SER A 403 -20.68 4.83 -10.98
C SER A 403 -21.40 3.60 -11.55
N TRP A 404 -22.49 3.85 -12.27
CA TRP A 404 -23.24 2.86 -13.02
C TRP A 404 -22.44 2.30 -14.20
N GLU A 405 -21.83 3.17 -15.00
CA GLU A 405 -20.98 2.80 -16.12
C GLU A 405 -19.75 2.01 -15.67
N ALA A 406 -19.13 2.40 -14.55
CA ALA A 406 -18.03 1.66 -13.93
C ALA A 406 -18.43 0.23 -13.52
N CYS A 407 -19.72 -0.04 -13.31
CA CYS A 407 -20.27 -1.35 -13.01
C CYS A 407 -20.76 -2.11 -14.27
N GLY A 408 -20.41 -1.65 -15.47
CA GLY A 408 -20.78 -2.28 -16.74
C GLY A 408 -22.19 -1.93 -17.21
N SER A 409 -22.76 -0.83 -16.73
CA SER A 409 -24.06 -0.29 -17.16
C SER A 409 -25.24 -1.26 -17.03
N ASN A 410 -25.24 -2.11 -16.00
CA ASN A 410 -26.30 -3.08 -15.73
C ASN A 410 -26.54 -3.26 -14.22
N TRP A 411 -27.77 -3.61 -13.84
CA TRP A 411 -28.22 -3.63 -12.43
C TRP A 411 -27.59 -4.76 -11.63
N GLU A 412 -27.31 -5.89 -12.28
CA GLU A 412 -26.63 -7.02 -11.66
C GLU A 412 -25.21 -6.63 -11.22
N GLY A 413 -24.44 -6.03 -12.13
CA GLY A 413 -23.09 -5.55 -11.86
C GLY A 413 -23.05 -4.47 -10.79
N TYR A 414 -23.99 -3.52 -10.82
CA TYR A 414 -24.10 -2.46 -9.82
C TYR A 414 -24.44 -3.02 -8.43
N THR A 415 -25.43 -3.90 -8.34
CA THR A 415 -25.86 -4.54 -7.09
C THR A 415 -24.75 -5.42 -6.50
N ALA A 416 -24.09 -6.22 -7.35
CA ALA A 416 -22.95 -7.03 -6.94
C ALA A 416 -21.80 -6.16 -6.42
N ASN A 417 -21.58 -4.98 -7.02
CA ASN A 417 -20.58 -4.03 -6.54
C ASN A 417 -20.95 -3.43 -5.18
N LEU A 418 -22.24 -3.08 -4.96
CA LEU A 418 -22.74 -2.63 -3.66
C LEU A 418 -22.48 -3.69 -2.58
N TYR A 419 -22.94 -4.94 -2.80
CA TYR A 419 -22.70 -6.02 -1.84
C TYR A 419 -21.23 -6.26 -1.57
N ARG A 420 -20.40 -6.30 -2.62
CA ARG A 420 -18.94 -6.43 -2.46
C ARG A 420 -18.35 -5.31 -1.61
N SER A 421 -18.88 -4.09 -1.71
CA SER A 421 -18.40 -2.95 -0.90
C SER A 421 -18.77 -3.06 0.58
N PHE A 422 -19.84 -3.78 0.93
CA PHE A 422 -20.30 -3.97 2.31
C PHE A 422 -19.81 -5.29 2.94
N GLU A 423 -19.47 -6.29 2.12
CA GLU A 423 -19.15 -7.65 2.56
C GLU A 423 -18.04 -7.71 3.62
N SER A 424 -16.96 -6.93 3.45
CA SER A 424 -15.86 -6.89 4.41
C SER A 424 -16.29 -6.38 5.79
N THR A 425 -17.30 -5.52 5.83
CA THR A 425 -17.87 -4.99 7.08
C THR A 425 -18.79 -6.00 7.72
N TRP A 426 -19.71 -6.60 6.95
CA TRP A 426 -20.58 -7.67 7.45
C TRP A 426 -19.78 -8.85 7.99
N GLN A 427 -18.76 -9.30 7.26
CA GLN A 427 -17.91 -10.40 7.70
C GLN A 427 -17.20 -10.06 9.01
N ALA A 428 -16.65 -8.84 9.16
CA ALA A 428 -15.99 -8.45 10.41
C ALA A 428 -16.93 -8.41 11.61
N LEU A 429 -18.18 -7.96 11.42
CA LEU A 429 -19.21 -7.96 12.46
C LEU A 429 -19.59 -9.39 12.87
N MET A 430 -19.76 -10.28 11.88
CA MET A 430 -20.07 -11.69 12.10
C MET A 430 -18.91 -12.43 12.79
N ASP A 431 -17.66 -12.16 12.39
CA ASP A 431 -16.45 -12.79 12.96
C ASP A 431 -16.29 -12.52 14.47
N VAL A 432 -16.82 -11.39 14.95
CA VAL A 432 -16.82 -10.99 16.37
C VAL A 432 -18.11 -11.41 17.08
N GLY A 433 -19.11 -11.92 16.35
CA GLY A 433 -20.40 -12.35 16.89
C GLY A 433 -21.36 -11.20 17.22
N ILE A 434 -21.23 -10.05 16.53
CA ILE A 434 -22.15 -8.92 16.66
C ILE A 434 -23.43 -9.12 15.84
N CYS A 435 -23.34 -9.87 14.74
CA CYS A 435 -24.48 -10.29 13.93
C CYS A 435 -24.32 -11.74 13.45
N THR A 436 -25.38 -12.27 12.88
CA THR A 436 -25.52 -13.62 12.34
C THR A 436 -25.58 -13.63 10.81
N ALA A 437 -25.37 -14.79 10.20
CA ALA A 437 -25.48 -14.96 8.75
C ALA A 437 -26.89 -14.65 8.22
N ASP A 438 -27.93 -15.01 8.97
CA ASP A 438 -29.33 -14.76 8.60
C ASP A 438 -29.65 -13.26 8.61
N GLU A 439 -29.14 -12.52 9.60
CA GLU A 439 -29.27 -11.07 9.65
C GLU A 439 -28.53 -10.39 8.49
N ILE A 440 -27.39 -10.93 8.04
CA ILE A 440 -26.70 -10.44 6.84
C ILE A 440 -27.52 -10.72 5.58
N ALA A 441 -28.14 -11.90 5.48
CA ALA A 441 -29.02 -12.22 4.36
C ALA A 441 -30.22 -11.26 4.30
N ALA A 442 -30.85 -10.97 5.45
CA ALA A 442 -31.90 -9.97 5.56
C ALA A 442 -31.40 -8.56 5.21
N ALA A 443 -30.17 -8.20 5.63
CA ALA A 443 -29.59 -6.91 5.31
C ALA A 443 -29.34 -6.73 3.81
N ARG A 444 -28.98 -7.78 3.07
CA ARG A 444 -28.86 -7.74 1.61
C ARG A 444 -30.19 -7.38 0.95
N THR A 445 -31.31 -7.95 1.42
CA THR A 445 -32.65 -7.55 0.96
C THR A 445 -32.92 -6.08 1.29
N GLY A 446 -32.61 -5.63 2.51
CA GLY A 446 -32.76 -4.23 2.90
C GLY A 446 -31.92 -3.25 2.06
N VAL A 447 -30.74 -3.65 1.57
CA VAL A 447 -29.94 -2.84 0.64
C VAL A 447 -30.67 -2.62 -0.68
N LEU A 448 -31.40 -3.63 -1.19
CA LEU A 448 -32.20 -3.48 -2.41
C LEU A 448 -33.38 -2.53 -2.20
N GLU A 449 -34.04 -2.61 -1.05
CA GLU A 449 -35.10 -1.67 -0.68
C GLU A 449 -34.57 -0.24 -0.53
N SER A 450 -33.39 -0.08 0.07
CA SER A 450 -32.71 1.21 0.17
C SER A 450 -32.34 1.76 -1.21
N LEU A 451 -31.82 0.91 -2.11
CA LEU A 451 -31.53 1.28 -3.49
C LEU A 451 -32.80 1.70 -4.25
N HIS A 452 -33.91 0.97 -4.09
CA HIS A 452 -35.20 1.32 -4.70
C HIS A 452 -35.66 2.70 -4.23
N THR A 453 -35.56 2.96 -2.92
CA THR A 453 -35.88 4.26 -2.32
C THR A 453 -34.99 5.36 -2.89
N ALA A 454 -33.68 5.12 -3.00
CA ALA A 454 -32.73 6.05 -3.59
C ALA A 454 -33.06 6.38 -5.05
N ILE A 455 -33.39 5.37 -5.88
CA ILE A 455 -33.82 5.58 -7.26
C ILE A 455 -35.11 6.41 -7.32
N GLY A 456 -36.07 6.15 -6.42
CA GLY A 456 -37.29 6.95 -6.30
C GLY A 456 -36.99 8.43 -6.06
N HIS A 457 -36.09 8.74 -5.13
CA HIS A 457 -35.63 10.10 -4.89
C HIS A 457 -34.88 10.69 -6.09
N GLY A 458 -34.00 9.92 -6.73
CA GLY A 458 -33.27 10.34 -7.93
C GLY A 458 -34.19 10.68 -9.09
N ARG A 459 -35.24 9.88 -9.32
CA ARG A 459 -36.29 10.14 -10.30
C ARG A 459 -37.02 11.45 -10.02
N GLN A 460 -37.40 11.67 -8.75
CA GLN A 460 -38.05 12.91 -8.34
C GLN A 460 -37.15 14.13 -8.55
N GLN A 461 -35.86 14.03 -8.19
CA GLN A 461 -34.87 15.09 -8.43
C GLN A 461 -34.69 15.37 -9.93
N TYR A 462 -34.57 14.32 -10.74
CA TYR A 462 -34.43 14.41 -12.19
C TYR A 462 -35.64 15.10 -12.84
N LYS A 463 -36.86 14.66 -12.50
CA LYS A 463 -38.10 15.27 -13.00
C LYS A 463 -38.25 16.73 -12.55
N ASN A 464 -37.68 17.08 -11.41
CA ASN A 464 -37.73 18.44 -10.88
C ASN A 464 -36.76 19.43 -11.53
N GLN A 465 -35.89 18.98 -12.44
CA GLN A 465 -34.92 19.85 -13.11
C GLN A 465 -35.61 20.95 -13.95
N PRO A 466 -35.05 22.18 -14.02
CA PRO A 466 -35.65 23.29 -14.76
C PRO A 466 -35.88 23.00 -16.25
N CYS A 467 -35.08 22.14 -16.87
CA CYS A 467 -35.22 21.79 -18.29
C CYS A 467 -36.55 21.08 -18.63
N PHE A 468 -37.21 20.47 -17.64
CA PHE A 468 -38.51 19.82 -17.81
C PHE A 468 -39.69 20.71 -17.41
N LYS A 469 -39.42 21.91 -16.87
CA LYS A 469 -40.42 22.84 -16.36
C LYS A 469 -40.51 24.06 -17.26
N ARG A 470 -41.65 24.27 -17.92
CA ARG A 470 -41.81 25.39 -18.86
C ARG A 470 -43.20 26.00 -18.80
N TRP A 471 -43.24 27.33 -18.82
CA TRP A 471 -44.46 28.10 -19.10
C TRP A 471 -44.62 28.25 -20.62
N TYR A 472 -45.78 27.87 -21.14
CA TYR A 472 -46.11 28.02 -22.55
C TYR A 472 -47.59 28.35 -22.71
N ARG A 473 -47.91 29.44 -23.44
CA ARG A 473 -49.30 29.92 -23.67
C ARG A 473 -50.12 30.03 -22.37
N ASN A 474 -49.56 30.67 -21.34
CA ASN A 474 -50.19 30.85 -20.02
C ASN A 474 -50.54 29.53 -19.27
N LYS A 475 -49.98 28.38 -19.68
CA LYS A 475 -50.07 27.11 -18.95
C LYS A 475 -48.69 26.65 -18.50
N TYR A 476 -48.61 26.10 -17.29
CA TYR A 476 -47.38 25.51 -16.75
C TYR A 476 -47.35 24.01 -17.07
N TYR A 477 -46.24 23.55 -17.66
CA TYR A 477 -45.98 22.15 -17.96
C TYR A 477 -44.84 21.66 -17.07
N SER A 478 -45.11 20.63 -16.25
CA SER A 478 -44.12 20.02 -15.35
C SER A 478 -43.22 18.99 -16.02
N ASP A 479 -43.62 18.51 -17.20
CA ASP A 479 -43.04 17.35 -17.89
C ASP A 479 -42.62 17.73 -19.34
N TRP A 480 -42.28 19.00 -19.56
CA TRP A 480 -41.96 19.53 -20.88
C TRP A 480 -40.70 18.86 -21.45
N GLY A 481 -40.86 18.07 -22.53
CA GLY A 481 -39.74 17.41 -23.20
C GLY A 481 -39.15 16.21 -22.44
N PHE A 482 -39.83 15.71 -21.39
CA PHE A 482 -39.43 14.50 -20.68
C PHE A 482 -39.62 13.27 -21.57
N LYS A 483 -38.55 12.51 -21.82
CA LYS A 483 -38.55 11.32 -22.70
C LYS A 483 -38.44 9.99 -21.94
N GLY A 484 -38.35 10.04 -20.61
CA GLY A 484 -38.02 8.90 -19.76
C GLY A 484 -36.85 9.21 -18.83
N TYR A 485 -36.58 8.28 -17.91
CA TYR A 485 -35.44 8.37 -17.01
C TYR A 485 -34.18 7.81 -17.70
N PRO A 486 -32.98 8.29 -17.35
CA PRO A 486 -31.77 7.61 -17.76
C PRO A 486 -31.71 6.20 -17.14
N ALA A 487 -31.02 5.26 -17.79
CA ALA A 487 -30.98 3.85 -17.40
C ALA A 487 -30.57 3.62 -15.92
N TYR A 488 -29.66 4.43 -15.38
CA TYR A 488 -29.22 4.34 -13.98
C TYR A 488 -30.27 4.84 -12.96
N LEU A 489 -31.35 5.47 -13.41
CA LEU A 489 -32.53 5.81 -12.62
C LEU A 489 -33.74 4.95 -13.01
N GLU A 490 -33.59 3.94 -13.86
CA GLU A 490 -34.65 2.96 -14.05
C GLU A 490 -34.68 1.99 -12.87
N PHE A 491 -35.86 1.53 -12.45
CA PHE A 491 -35.87 0.54 -11.37
C PHE A 491 -35.19 -0.74 -11.86
N PRO A 492 -34.39 -1.41 -11.01
CA PRO A 492 -33.84 -2.71 -11.34
C PRO A 492 -34.98 -3.65 -11.72
N PRO A 493 -34.78 -4.52 -12.73
CA PRO A 493 -35.77 -5.54 -13.02
C PRO A 493 -35.93 -6.34 -11.73
N VAL A 494 -37.09 -6.18 -11.07
CA VAL A 494 -37.47 -7.04 -9.96
C VAL A 494 -37.40 -8.43 -10.57
N ALA A 495 -36.48 -9.28 -10.08
CA ALA A 495 -36.54 -10.68 -10.42
C ALA A 495 -37.94 -11.09 -10.01
N ALA A 496 -38.84 -11.25 -10.98
CA ALA A 496 -40.18 -11.68 -10.72
C ALA A 496 -39.99 -12.96 -9.90
N GLU A 497 -40.36 -12.93 -8.62
CA GLU A 497 -40.53 -14.15 -7.87
C GLU A 497 -41.35 -15.03 -8.79
N GLN A 498 -40.79 -16.18 -9.18
CA GLN A 498 -41.58 -17.20 -9.83
C GLN A 498 -42.68 -17.52 -8.83
N SER A 499 -43.82 -16.87 -9.01
CA SER A 499 -45.00 -17.09 -8.21
C SER A 499 -45.27 -18.59 -8.30
N PRO A 500 -45.20 -19.35 -7.21
CA PRO A 500 -45.62 -20.74 -7.23
C PRO A 500 -47.15 -20.73 -7.29
N LEU A 501 -47.69 -20.53 -8.49
CA LEU A 501 -49.07 -20.70 -8.89
C LEU A 501 -49.01 -21.46 -10.22
N ALA A 502 -49.57 -22.65 -10.38
CA ALA A 502 -50.38 -23.48 -9.53
C ALA A 502 -50.25 -24.94 -10.00
N ALA A 503 -50.56 -25.87 -9.10
CA ALA A 503 -50.82 -27.27 -9.43
C ALA A 503 -51.98 -27.43 -10.41
#